data_AF-H3C524-F1
#
_entry.id   AF-H3C524-F1
#
_cell.length_a   1.000
_cell.length_b   1.000
_cell.length_c   1.000
_cell.angle_alpha   90.00
_cell.angle_beta   90.00
_cell.angle_gamma   90.00
#
_symmetry.space_group_name_H-M   'P 1'
#
loop_
_entity.id
_entity.type
_entity.pdbx_description
1 polymer ?
#
loop_
_entity_poly.entity_id
_entity_poly.type
_entity_poly.pdbx_seq_one_letter_code
_entity_poly.pdbx_strand_id
1 'polypeptide(L)'
;SAGSFQSFGTVSLSLSPSPSSAVYDLLDSPDCLPDLLQGSLKNKGRDEAFLLSSFRLQSRAPTSLYSVVNPKDSSKYLELSVQAKLSKVTLRYQKIDGRFATTSFNAPLADGRDHHMMLHASGLQAVPPRLNIYIDCRLVHTMNDLPAAFWGSPAGSQHGGAQDPAHSRTVEDKLTDLKLVVEDTVDNVATLQDCHMDQGQPLQLLGQNTGKKPNRLTELKSMFAEMKELLQQQIKETNFLRNTIAECLACGKQCPGTVILNPTCPPGTCFRQSMCIPAESGGFRCGPCPDGYTGDGMRCDDVDECQFSPCFLGVTCVNTAPGFRCGRCPLGYTGPELTGVGVSYAKSHKQACEDIDECLGPPENGGCTANSHCYNTMGSFRCGDCKTGFTGDQVKGCQNSRLCPDGQPSPCDANAECIVERDGSISCVCGVGWAGNGYKCGKDTD
;
A
#
# COMPACT_ATOMS: atom_id res chain seq x y z
N SER A 1 -36.75 33.57 -6.42
CA SER A 1 -35.59 34.38 -6.03
C SER A 1 -35.15 33.96 -4.64
N ALA A 2 -33.91 33.46 -4.56
CA ALA A 2 -33.05 33.25 -3.38
C ALA A 2 -33.65 32.57 -2.13
N GLY A 3 -33.22 31.33 -1.91
CA GLY A 3 -33.31 30.62 -0.64
C GLY A 3 -32.26 31.11 0.37
N SER A 4 -32.55 30.92 1.65
CA SER A 4 -31.64 31.16 2.77
C SER A 4 -31.25 29.81 3.37
N PHE A 5 -29.94 29.58 3.44
CA PHE A 5 -29.28 28.41 4.02
C PHE A 5 -29.32 28.46 5.55
N GLN A 6 -29.68 27.34 6.18
CA GLN A 6 -29.45 27.08 7.59
C GLN A 6 -28.06 26.45 7.82
N SER A 7 -27.45 26.90 8.91
CA SER A 7 -26.17 26.50 9.50
C SER A 7 -26.13 25.02 9.94
N PHE A 8 -24.98 24.35 9.73
CA PHE A 8 -24.55 23.20 10.53
C PHE A 8 -23.04 23.22 10.78
N GLY A 9 -22.67 23.25 12.07
CA GLY A 9 -21.62 22.44 12.69
C GLY A 9 -20.17 22.59 12.24
N THR A 10 -19.40 23.37 13.01
CA THR A 10 -17.94 23.26 13.08
C THR A 10 -17.55 21.90 13.67
N VAL A 11 -16.88 21.05 12.88
CA VAL A 11 -16.18 19.86 13.38
C VAL A 11 -14.69 20.17 13.43
N SER A 12 -14.18 20.41 14.64
CA SER A 12 -12.76 20.47 14.93
C SER A 12 -12.21 19.05 15.06
N LEU A 13 -11.42 18.59 14.08
CA LEU A 13 -10.66 17.35 14.16
C LEU A 13 -9.28 17.64 14.78
N SER A 14 -9.13 17.27 16.05
CA SER A 14 -7.83 17.18 16.71
C SER A 14 -7.10 15.92 16.22
N LEU A 15 -6.01 16.10 15.46
CA LEU A 15 -5.10 15.02 15.09
C LEU A 15 -4.13 14.72 16.25
N SER A 16 -4.27 13.55 16.86
CA SER A 16 -3.22 12.91 17.67
C SER A 16 -2.21 12.19 16.76
N PRO A 17 -0.91 12.18 17.06
CA PRO A 17 0.10 11.60 16.17
C PRO A 17 0.20 10.08 16.35
N SER A 18 -0.03 9.31 15.29
CA SER A 18 0.39 7.91 15.15
C SER A 18 1.62 7.84 14.23
N PRO A 19 2.60 6.94 14.48
CA PRO A 19 3.74 6.74 13.60
C PRO A 19 3.40 5.61 12.60
N SER A 20 2.76 5.95 11.49
CA SER A 20 2.42 4.97 10.45
C SER A 20 2.52 5.64 9.08
N SER A 21 3.28 5.02 8.17
CA SER A 21 3.47 5.39 6.76
C SER A 21 2.23 6.04 6.15
N ALA A 22 2.39 7.24 5.59
CA ALA A 22 1.28 8.03 5.06
C ALA A 22 1.14 7.75 3.55
N VAL A 23 0.25 6.83 3.21
CA VAL A 23 -0.13 6.51 1.82
C VAL A 23 -1.37 7.31 1.45
N TYR A 24 -1.26 8.12 0.39
CA TYR A 24 -2.35 8.94 -0.13
C TYR A 24 -2.77 8.44 -1.51
N ASP A 25 -4.04 8.06 -1.67
CA ASP A 25 -4.61 7.72 -2.97
C ASP A 25 -5.10 8.99 -3.69
N LEU A 26 -4.46 9.29 -4.82
CA LEU A 26 -4.71 10.50 -5.59
C LEU A 26 -5.78 10.32 -6.68
N LEU A 27 -6.27 9.09 -6.92
CA LEU A 27 -7.39 8.85 -7.82
C LEU A 27 -8.73 9.00 -7.09
N ASP A 28 -8.81 8.53 -5.85
CA ASP A 28 -10.02 8.60 -5.04
C ASP A 28 -10.24 9.97 -4.38
N SER A 29 -9.18 10.77 -4.23
CA SER A 29 -9.22 12.09 -3.57
C SER A 29 -8.29 13.10 -4.25
N PRO A 30 -8.60 13.56 -5.48
CA PRO A 30 -7.74 14.44 -6.27
C PRO A 30 -7.46 15.81 -5.62
N ASP A 31 -8.35 16.25 -4.72
CA ASP A 31 -8.28 17.53 -3.99
C ASP A 31 -7.53 17.45 -2.65
N CYS A 32 -7.16 16.24 -2.19
CA CYS A 32 -6.52 16.00 -0.89
C CYS A 32 -5.05 15.62 -1.03
N LEU A 33 -4.29 16.34 -1.85
CA LEU A 33 -2.84 16.39 -1.63
C LEU A 33 -2.62 17.06 -0.27
N PRO A 34 -1.93 16.40 0.68
CA PRO A 34 -1.56 17.05 1.93
C PRO A 34 -0.71 18.29 1.65
N ASP A 35 -0.48 19.14 2.67
CA ASP A 35 0.51 20.25 2.66
C ASP A 35 1.98 19.80 2.40
N LEU A 36 2.17 18.62 1.80
CA LEU A 36 3.41 18.00 1.39
C LEU A 36 4.16 18.82 0.35
N LEU A 37 3.45 19.53 -0.54
CA LEU A 37 4.03 20.45 -1.54
C LEU A 37 4.38 21.84 -0.96
N GLN A 38 4.16 22.05 0.34
CA GLN A 38 4.29 23.35 1.01
C GLN A 38 5.34 23.35 2.13
N GLY A 39 6.40 22.53 1.98
CA GLY A 39 7.56 22.55 2.88
C GLY A 39 7.42 21.73 4.17
N SER A 40 6.32 21.00 4.35
CA SER A 40 6.10 20.12 5.50
C SER A 40 7.11 18.96 5.59
N LEU A 41 7.60 18.45 4.45
CA LEU A 41 8.68 17.43 4.39
C LEU A 41 9.99 17.91 5.05
N LYS A 42 10.35 19.17 4.81
CA LYS A 42 11.55 19.81 5.38
C LYS A 42 11.37 20.10 6.87
N ASN A 43 10.20 20.57 7.29
CA ASN A 43 9.91 20.88 8.69
C ASN A 43 9.78 19.63 9.58
N LYS A 44 9.55 18.44 9.00
CA LYS A 44 9.47 17.16 9.72
C LYS A 44 10.77 16.33 9.74
N GLY A 45 11.89 16.83 9.19
CA GLY A 45 13.14 16.05 9.20
C GLY A 45 13.16 14.87 8.22
N ARG A 46 12.34 14.90 7.15
CA ARG A 46 12.23 13.82 6.15
C ARG A 46 13.00 14.12 4.87
N ASP A 47 13.65 13.09 4.30
CA ASP A 47 14.55 13.20 3.13
C ASP A 47 14.07 12.44 1.88
N GLU A 48 12.95 11.71 1.97
CA GLU A 48 12.48 10.75 0.96
C GLU A 48 10.97 10.92 0.65
N ALA A 49 10.58 10.82 -0.62
CA ALA A 49 9.18 10.81 -1.08
C ALA A 49 8.98 9.96 -2.35
N PHE A 50 7.84 9.29 -2.47
CA PHE A 50 7.55 8.34 -3.55
C PHE A 50 6.22 8.63 -4.24
N LEU A 51 6.19 8.65 -5.58
CA LEU A 51 4.97 8.72 -6.37
C LEU A 51 4.85 7.46 -7.23
N LEU A 52 3.77 6.70 -7.00
CA LEU A 52 3.50 5.39 -7.59
C LEU A 52 2.42 5.48 -8.67
N SER A 53 2.82 5.05 -9.86
CA SER A 53 2.14 4.81 -11.12
C SER A 53 1.65 3.41 -11.44
N SER A 54 0.38 3.12 -11.67
CA SER A 54 0.00 1.88 -12.38
C SER A 54 -0.90 2.18 -13.57
N PHE A 55 -0.51 1.75 -14.79
CA PHE A 55 -1.28 2.03 -16.00
C PHE A 55 -1.12 0.97 -17.09
N ARG A 56 -2.11 0.94 -18.00
CA ARG A 56 -2.12 0.13 -19.22
C ARG A 56 -2.34 1.05 -20.42
N LEU A 57 -1.43 1.02 -21.40
CA LEU A 57 -1.53 1.79 -22.64
C LEU A 57 -1.58 0.87 -23.86
N GLN A 58 -2.62 0.99 -24.68
CA GLN A 58 -2.77 0.29 -25.96
C GLN A 58 -2.69 1.25 -27.15
N SER A 59 -3.07 2.51 -26.96
CA SER A 59 -3.06 3.52 -28.01
C SER A 59 -1.65 3.88 -28.46
N ARG A 60 -1.48 4.06 -29.78
CA ARG A 60 -0.25 4.61 -30.36
C ARG A 60 -0.25 6.15 -30.42
N ALA A 61 -1.25 6.81 -29.83
CA ALA A 61 -1.28 8.26 -29.70
C ALA A 61 -0.29 8.74 -28.61
N PRO A 62 0.14 10.02 -28.63
CA PRO A 62 0.80 10.63 -27.49
C PRO A 62 -0.22 10.76 -26.33
N THR A 63 0.05 10.10 -25.21
CA THR A 63 -0.88 10.06 -24.06
C THR A 63 -0.23 10.74 -22.86
N SER A 64 -0.91 11.71 -22.25
CA SER A 64 -0.52 12.27 -20.94
C SER A 64 -1.02 11.34 -19.85
N LEU A 65 -0.14 10.85 -18.99
CA LEU A 65 -0.47 9.85 -17.97
C LEU A 65 -1.13 10.47 -16.75
N TYR A 66 -0.52 11.52 -16.20
CA TYR A 66 -1.07 12.37 -15.14
C TYR A 66 -0.32 13.70 -15.09
N SER A 67 -0.92 14.70 -14.45
CA SER A 67 -0.25 15.96 -14.13
C SER A 67 -0.59 16.45 -12.73
N VAL A 68 0.42 17.00 -12.05
CA VAL A 68 0.25 17.73 -10.80
C VAL A 68 0.08 19.20 -11.16
N VAL A 69 -1.05 19.79 -10.77
CA VAL A 69 -1.42 21.15 -11.17
C VAL A 69 -1.51 22.09 -9.97
N ASN A 70 -1.18 23.35 -10.22
CA ASN A 70 -1.45 24.42 -9.28
C ASN A 70 -2.95 24.76 -9.35
N PRO A 71 -3.68 24.69 -8.23
CA PRO A 71 -5.13 24.99 -8.16
C PRO A 71 -5.47 26.44 -8.54
N LYS A 72 -4.52 27.40 -8.39
CA LYS A 72 -4.80 28.84 -8.52
C LYS A 72 -4.67 29.35 -9.95
N ASP A 73 -3.70 28.83 -10.70
CA ASP A 73 -3.38 29.29 -12.06
C ASP A 73 -3.42 28.18 -13.10
N SER A 74 -3.79 26.95 -12.69
CA SER A 74 -3.82 25.73 -13.52
C SER A 74 -2.49 25.39 -14.18
N SER A 75 -1.37 25.96 -13.69
CA SER A 75 -0.04 25.64 -14.20
C SER A 75 0.37 24.23 -13.76
N LYS A 76 1.04 23.48 -14.64
CA LYS A 76 1.47 22.11 -14.36
C LYS A 76 2.84 22.11 -13.68
N TYR A 77 2.92 21.70 -12.41
CA TYR A 77 4.19 21.51 -11.71
C TYR A 77 4.95 20.29 -12.21
N LEU A 78 4.22 19.24 -12.57
CA LEU A 78 4.75 17.97 -13.05
C LEU A 78 3.78 17.41 -14.09
N GLU A 79 4.29 16.93 -15.21
CA GLU A 79 3.52 16.27 -16.24
C GLU A 79 4.31 15.10 -16.81
N LEU A 80 3.73 13.91 -16.71
CA LEU A 80 4.28 12.70 -17.29
C LEU A 80 3.51 12.35 -18.57
N SER A 81 4.22 12.14 -19.67
CA SER A 81 3.62 11.81 -20.96
C SER A 81 4.39 10.71 -21.68
N VAL A 82 3.67 9.89 -22.43
CA VAL A 82 4.22 8.78 -23.22
C VAL A 82 3.95 9.02 -24.70
N GLN A 83 5.00 9.04 -25.50
CA GLN A 83 4.93 9.09 -26.96
C GLN A 83 5.11 7.68 -27.52
N ALA A 84 4.01 6.92 -27.59
CA ALA A 84 4.00 5.51 -27.97
C ALA A 84 4.72 5.22 -29.29
N LYS A 85 4.53 6.05 -30.33
CA LYS A 85 5.21 5.90 -31.64
C LYS A 85 6.73 5.95 -31.56
N LEU A 86 7.28 6.67 -30.58
CA LEU A 86 8.72 6.85 -30.41
C LEU A 86 9.27 6.02 -29.25
N SER A 87 8.42 5.21 -28.57
CA SER A 87 8.77 4.50 -27.33
C SER A 87 9.49 5.42 -26.34
N LYS A 88 8.99 6.64 -26.21
CA LYS A 88 9.66 7.74 -25.50
C LYS A 88 8.76 8.28 -24.41
N VAL A 89 9.26 8.29 -23.18
CA VAL A 89 8.59 8.87 -22.02
C VAL A 89 9.21 10.23 -21.77
N THR A 90 8.36 11.22 -21.52
CA THR A 90 8.76 12.59 -21.29
C THR A 90 8.18 13.05 -19.96
N LEU A 91 9.06 13.49 -19.07
CA LEU A 91 8.70 14.12 -17.80
C LEU A 91 9.01 15.62 -17.90
N ARG A 92 7.96 16.43 -17.87
CA ARG A 92 8.06 17.89 -17.82
C ARG A 92 7.82 18.34 -16.39
N TYR A 93 8.69 19.17 -15.84
CA TYR A 93 8.57 19.65 -14.48
C TYR A 93 9.07 21.08 -14.31
N GLN A 94 8.52 21.80 -13.33
CA GLN A 94 9.01 23.11 -12.96
C GLN A 94 10.14 22.96 -11.95
N LYS A 95 11.27 23.65 -12.16
CA LYS A 95 12.39 23.73 -11.23
C LYS A 95 12.13 24.75 -10.12
N ILE A 96 12.94 24.73 -9.07
CA ILE A 96 12.87 25.67 -7.94
C ILE A 96 13.04 27.13 -8.38
N ASP A 97 13.79 27.38 -9.47
CA ASP A 97 13.99 28.71 -10.05
C ASP A 97 12.81 29.19 -10.92
N GLY A 98 11.70 28.43 -10.96
CA GLY A 98 10.50 28.72 -11.73
C GLY A 98 10.59 28.34 -13.22
N ARG A 99 11.76 27.94 -13.74
CA ARG A 99 11.92 27.51 -15.14
C ARG A 99 11.43 26.08 -15.33
N PHE A 100 10.93 25.77 -16.52
CA PHE A 100 10.52 24.42 -16.87
C PHE A 100 11.69 23.61 -17.44
N ALA A 101 11.85 22.39 -16.95
CA ALA A 101 12.72 21.38 -17.52
C ALA A 101 11.91 20.23 -18.12
N THR A 102 12.52 19.53 -19.05
CA THR A 102 11.94 18.35 -19.68
C THR A 102 13.04 17.32 -19.81
N THR A 103 12.86 16.18 -19.14
CA THR A 103 13.68 14.99 -19.38
C THR A 103 12.91 14.00 -20.23
N SER A 104 13.64 13.20 -21.00
CA SER A 104 13.04 12.14 -21.78
C SER A 104 13.94 10.94 -21.89
N PHE A 105 13.36 9.75 -21.80
CA PHE A 105 14.05 8.48 -21.88
C PHE A 105 13.23 7.49 -22.70
N ASN A 106 13.88 6.46 -23.23
CA ASN A 106 13.22 5.48 -24.09
C ASN A 106 12.68 4.34 -23.23
N ALA A 107 11.37 4.10 -23.29
CA ALA A 107 10.70 2.95 -22.70
C ALA A 107 9.47 2.57 -23.55
N PRO A 108 9.34 1.31 -23.99
CA PRO A 108 8.19 0.84 -24.77
C PRO A 108 7.03 0.49 -23.83
N LEU A 109 6.20 1.48 -23.48
CA LEU A 109 5.12 1.32 -22.48
C LEU A 109 3.71 1.20 -23.08
N ALA A 110 3.60 1.24 -24.42
CA ALA A 110 2.33 1.14 -25.16
C ALA A 110 2.21 -0.22 -25.84
N ASP A 111 2.34 -1.29 -25.04
CA ASP A 111 2.29 -2.68 -25.48
C ASP A 111 1.01 -3.41 -25.03
N GLY A 112 0.10 -2.70 -24.34
CA GLY A 112 -1.15 -3.21 -23.81
C GLY A 112 -1.05 -4.01 -22.52
N ARG A 113 0.14 -4.07 -21.89
CA ARG A 113 0.34 -4.68 -20.57
C ARG A 113 0.23 -3.65 -19.45
N ASP A 114 0.06 -4.15 -18.23
CA ASP A 114 0.15 -3.32 -17.03
C ASP A 114 1.60 -2.99 -16.74
N HIS A 115 1.87 -1.72 -16.52
CA HIS A 115 3.19 -1.19 -16.16
C HIS A 115 3.12 -0.43 -14.85
N HIS A 116 4.19 -0.56 -14.07
CA HIS A 116 4.35 0.09 -12.78
C HIS A 116 5.49 1.10 -12.83
N MET A 117 5.22 2.37 -12.53
CA MET A 117 6.22 3.42 -12.51
C MET A 117 6.37 4.02 -11.11
N MET A 118 7.61 4.13 -10.62
CA MET A 118 7.90 4.76 -9.34
C MET A 118 8.85 5.94 -9.53
N LEU A 119 8.42 7.13 -9.10
CA LEU A 119 9.28 8.30 -8.94
C LEU A 119 9.73 8.38 -7.48
N HIS A 120 11.03 8.34 -7.27
CA HIS A 120 11.65 8.34 -5.95
C HIS A 120 12.51 9.59 -5.79
N ALA A 121 12.00 10.55 -5.02
CA ALA A 121 12.69 11.79 -4.67
C ALA A 121 13.47 11.59 -3.36
N SER A 122 14.79 11.74 -3.42
CA SER A 122 15.71 11.58 -2.29
C SER A 122 16.60 12.81 -2.13
N GLY A 123 17.09 13.11 -0.93
CA GLY A 123 17.99 14.25 -0.68
C GLY A 123 17.26 15.59 -0.64
N LEU A 124 16.05 15.62 -0.08
CA LEU A 124 15.26 16.84 0.19
C LEU A 124 15.91 17.77 1.22
N GLN A 125 16.85 17.27 2.04
CA GLN A 125 17.57 18.01 3.08
C GLN A 125 19.06 18.14 2.80
N ALA A 126 19.66 17.13 2.17
CA ALA A 126 21.07 17.10 1.80
C ALA A 126 21.25 17.36 0.30
N VAL A 127 21.84 18.51 -0.04
CA VAL A 127 22.18 18.86 -1.42
C VAL A 127 23.35 17.99 -1.91
N PRO A 128 23.30 17.37 -3.10
CA PRO A 128 22.33 17.59 -4.18
C PRO A 128 21.13 16.62 -4.16
N PRO A 129 19.92 17.14 -4.41
CA PRO A 129 18.71 16.31 -4.52
C PRO A 129 18.75 15.39 -5.74
N ARG A 130 18.09 14.23 -5.65
CA ARG A 130 18.00 13.25 -6.75
C ARG A 130 16.57 12.77 -6.96
N LEU A 131 16.19 12.58 -8.23
CA LEU A 131 14.96 11.92 -8.63
C LEU A 131 15.28 10.67 -9.44
N ASN A 132 15.00 9.50 -8.87
CA ASN A 132 15.13 8.21 -9.54
C ASN A 132 13.78 7.81 -10.14
N ILE A 133 13.82 7.30 -11.36
CA ILE A 133 12.64 6.84 -12.10
C ILE A 133 12.79 5.35 -12.34
N TYR A 134 11.89 4.57 -11.74
CA TYR A 134 11.81 3.14 -11.92
C TYR A 134 10.60 2.78 -12.77
N ILE A 135 10.77 1.82 -13.67
CA ILE A 135 9.68 1.22 -14.46
C ILE A 135 9.82 -0.29 -14.32
N ASP A 136 8.73 -0.96 -13.94
CA ASP A 136 8.68 -2.40 -13.67
C ASP A 136 9.89 -2.83 -12.81
N CYS A 137 10.18 -1.98 -11.82
CA CYS A 137 11.23 -2.16 -10.81
C CYS A 137 12.67 -2.18 -11.34
N ARG A 138 12.88 -1.54 -12.50
CA ARG A 138 14.21 -1.24 -13.04
C ARG A 138 14.43 0.26 -13.05
N LEU A 139 15.59 0.69 -12.55
CA LEU A 139 16.00 2.09 -12.64
C LEU A 139 16.26 2.46 -14.11
N VAL A 140 15.40 3.30 -14.68
CA VAL A 140 15.49 3.71 -16.09
C VAL A 140 16.19 5.05 -16.25
N HIS A 141 16.04 5.93 -15.25
CA HIS A 141 16.62 7.27 -15.30
C HIS A 141 16.87 7.85 -13.91
N THR A 142 17.92 8.67 -13.79
CA THR A 142 18.24 9.43 -12.57
C THR A 142 18.49 10.89 -12.96
N MET A 143 17.87 11.80 -12.23
CA MET A 143 18.07 13.24 -12.36
C MET A 143 18.70 13.80 -11.09
N ASN A 144 19.59 14.78 -11.25
CA ASN A 144 20.27 15.48 -10.15
C ASN A 144 19.58 16.82 -9.80
N ASP A 145 18.28 16.93 -10.08
CA ASP A 145 17.47 18.12 -9.87
C ASP A 145 16.04 17.66 -9.56
N LEU A 146 15.32 18.38 -8.69
CA LEU A 146 13.97 18.00 -8.25
C LEU A 146 12.91 18.99 -8.76
N PRO A 147 11.71 18.50 -9.11
CA PRO A 147 10.55 19.36 -9.31
C PRO A 147 10.27 20.24 -8.09
N ALA A 148 9.91 21.50 -8.32
CA ALA A 148 9.49 22.46 -7.29
C ALA A 148 8.30 21.95 -6.46
N ALA A 149 7.51 21.03 -7.00
CA ALA A 149 6.50 20.27 -6.25
C ALA A 149 7.08 19.65 -4.95
N PHE A 150 8.31 19.17 -4.97
CA PHE A 150 8.96 18.57 -3.79
C PHE A 150 9.68 19.59 -2.90
N TRP A 151 9.77 20.86 -3.31
CA TRP A 151 10.49 21.94 -2.61
C TRP A 151 9.55 23.12 -2.38
N GLY A 152 8.85 23.12 -1.25
CA GLY A 152 7.86 24.15 -0.90
C GLY A 152 8.33 25.58 -1.18
N SER A 153 7.51 26.34 -1.90
CA SER A 153 7.72 27.76 -2.23
C SER A 153 7.21 28.67 -1.11
N PRO A 154 7.85 29.83 -0.85
CA PRO A 154 7.53 30.67 0.30
C PRO A 154 6.23 31.47 0.10
N ALA A 155 5.43 31.48 1.17
CA ALA A 155 4.29 32.35 1.44
C ALA A 155 3.01 32.16 0.58
N GLY A 156 1.98 31.61 1.24
CA GLY A 156 0.61 32.06 1.04
C GLY A 156 -0.35 31.11 0.34
N SER A 157 -1.09 30.35 1.16
CA SER A 157 -2.46 29.84 0.91
C SER A 157 -2.62 28.64 -0.04
N GLN A 158 -2.96 27.49 0.58
CA GLN A 158 -3.97 26.46 0.24
C GLN A 158 -3.94 25.60 -1.04
N HIS A 159 -4.02 24.28 -0.79
CA HIS A 159 -4.55 23.10 -1.52
C HIS A 159 -4.10 22.83 -2.98
N GLY A 160 -2.95 22.19 -3.17
CA GLY A 160 -2.56 21.57 -4.45
C GLY A 160 -3.49 20.42 -4.85
N GLY A 161 -3.73 20.18 -6.14
CA GLY A 161 -4.56 19.08 -6.64
C GLY A 161 -3.85 18.23 -7.71
N ALA A 162 -4.07 16.92 -7.70
CA ALA A 162 -3.68 16.02 -8.78
C ALA A 162 -4.85 15.95 -9.75
N GLN A 163 -4.63 16.26 -11.02
CA GLN A 163 -5.70 16.21 -12.01
C GLN A 163 -5.40 15.13 -13.03
N ASP A 164 -6.30 14.15 -13.14
CA ASP A 164 -6.37 13.24 -14.28
C ASP A 164 -7.00 14.03 -15.45
N PRO A 165 -6.25 14.32 -16.53
CA PRO A 165 -6.82 14.97 -17.70
C PRO A 165 -7.72 13.97 -18.46
N ALA A 166 -8.94 13.79 -18.00
CA ALA A 166 -9.98 12.92 -18.60
C ALA A 166 -10.50 13.40 -19.98
N HIS A 167 -9.72 14.13 -20.78
CA HIS A 167 -10.18 14.71 -22.05
C HIS A 167 -9.47 14.17 -23.31
N SER A 168 -8.60 13.17 -23.20
CA SER A 168 -7.99 12.55 -24.39
C SER A 168 -7.47 11.13 -24.16
N ARG A 169 -8.31 10.26 -23.59
CA ARG A 169 -8.02 8.81 -23.53
C ARG A 169 -9.05 8.04 -24.35
N THR A 170 -8.56 7.16 -25.21
CA THR A 170 -9.37 6.12 -25.83
C THR A 170 -9.79 5.11 -24.76
N VAL A 171 -10.93 4.44 -24.93
CA VAL A 171 -11.54 3.47 -23.98
C VAL A 171 -10.56 2.35 -23.53
N GLU A 172 -9.46 2.14 -24.26
CA GLU A 172 -8.45 1.10 -24.05
C GLU A 172 -7.24 1.52 -23.19
N ASP A 173 -7.04 2.82 -22.92
CA ASP A 173 -5.92 3.33 -22.11
C ASP A 173 -6.40 3.66 -20.69
N LYS A 174 -5.87 2.99 -19.66
CA LYS A 174 -6.34 3.12 -18.26
C LYS A 174 -5.18 3.42 -17.29
N LEU A 175 -5.35 4.44 -16.44
CA LEU A 175 -4.56 4.62 -15.21
C LEU A 175 -5.34 3.94 -14.08
N THR A 176 -4.73 2.97 -13.41
CA THR A 176 -5.40 2.15 -12.38
C THR A 176 -5.06 2.62 -10.98
N ASP A 177 -3.84 3.10 -10.75
CA ASP A 177 -3.39 3.61 -9.46
C ASP A 177 -2.52 4.85 -9.62
N LEU A 178 -2.74 5.82 -8.72
CA LEU A 178 -1.84 6.95 -8.50
C LEU A 178 -1.74 7.20 -6.99
N LYS A 179 -0.62 6.80 -6.39
CA LYS A 179 -0.44 6.88 -4.92
C LYS A 179 0.79 7.69 -4.57
N LEU A 180 0.67 8.56 -3.56
CA LEU A 180 1.78 9.29 -2.97
C LEU A 180 2.12 8.64 -1.64
N VAL A 181 3.33 8.09 -1.51
CA VAL A 181 3.81 7.44 -0.29
C VAL A 181 4.89 8.31 0.33
N VAL A 182 4.71 8.59 1.62
CA VAL A 182 5.56 9.44 2.42
C VAL A 182 5.79 8.75 3.75
N GLU A 183 6.97 8.94 4.34
CA GLU A 183 7.34 8.32 5.62
C GLU A 183 7.63 6.81 5.54
N ASP A 184 8.12 6.33 4.40
CA ASP A 184 8.50 4.93 4.19
C ASP A 184 9.90 4.77 3.53
N THR A 185 10.46 3.56 3.54
CA THR A 185 11.77 3.25 2.93
C THR A 185 11.64 2.71 1.51
N VAL A 186 12.67 2.86 0.67
CA VAL A 186 12.67 2.33 -0.72
C VAL A 186 12.34 0.84 -0.75
N ASP A 187 12.85 0.07 0.22
CA ASP A 187 12.63 -1.38 0.32
C ASP A 187 11.17 -1.72 0.66
N ASN A 188 10.53 -0.95 1.54
CA ASN A 188 9.11 -1.12 1.88
C ASN A 188 8.16 -0.61 0.77
N VAL A 189 8.57 0.39 -0.01
CA VAL A 189 7.78 0.87 -1.14
C VAL A 189 7.90 -0.07 -2.35
N ALA A 190 9.05 -0.73 -2.50
CA ALA A 190 9.23 -1.77 -3.51
C ALA A 190 8.33 -2.99 -3.25
N THR A 191 8.06 -3.34 -1.99
CA THR A 191 7.10 -4.42 -1.65
C THR A 191 5.64 -4.02 -1.90
N LEU A 192 5.30 -2.73 -1.86
CA LEU A 192 3.96 -2.21 -2.26
C LEU A 192 3.68 -2.31 -3.78
N GLN A 193 4.68 -2.65 -4.60
CA GLN A 193 4.56 -2.85 -6.04
C GLN A 193 4.92 -4.30 -6.46
N ASP A 194 4.92 -5.26 -5.52
CA ASP A 194 5.27 -6.67 -5.76
C ASP A 194 6.67 -6.90 -6.37
N CYS A 195 7.64 -6.05 -6.02
CA CYS A 195 8.98 -6.10 -6.60
C CYS A 195 10.06 -6.60 -5.64
N HIS A 196 10.62 -7.77 -5.98
CA HIS A 196 11.89 -8.23 -5.42
C HIS A 196 13.07 -7.55 -6.13
N MET A 197 13.80 -6.68 -5.42
CA MET A 197 15.06 -6.10 -5.90
C MET A 197 16.13 -7.20 -5.94
N ASP A 198 16.30 -7.82 -7.12
CA ASP A 198 17.25 -8.90 -7.29
C ASP A 198 18.69 -8.37 -7.26
N GLN A 199 19.49 -8.86 -6.31
CA GLN A 199 20.91 -8.57 -6.21
C GLN A 199 21.64 -9.24 -7.38
N GLY A 200 22.10 -8.41 -8.31
CA GLY A 200 23.14 -8.64 -9.34
C GLY A 200 23.61 -10.06 -9.66
N GLN A 201 23.39 -10.48 -10.91
CA GLN A 201 24.26 -11.44 -11.60
C GLN A 201 25.01 -10.77 -12.76
N PRO A 202 26.31 -11.05 -12.95
CA PRO A 202 27.09 -10.49 -14.04
C PRO A 202 26.84 -11.26 -15.34
N LEU A 203 26.39 -10.55 -16.38
CA LEU A 203 26.25 -11.09 -17.73
C LEU A 203 27.62 -11.16 -18.43
N GLN A 204 28.02 -12.38 -18.79
CA GLN A 204 29.10 -12.69 -19.72
C GLN A 204 28.84 -12.05 -21.09
N LEU A 205 29.87 -11.40 -21.65
CA LEU A 205 29.83 -10.70 -22.93
C LEU A 205 30.19 -11.63 -24.11
N LEU A 206 29.39 -11.58 -25.17
CA LEU A 206 29.77 -11.79 -26.58
C LEU A 206 29.20 -10.54 -27.31
N GLY A 207 29.89 -9.71 -28.08
CA GLY A 207 31.19 -9.77 -28.75
C GLY A 207 30.96 -9.27 -30.19
N GLN A 208 31.41 -8.04 -30.52
CA GLN A 208 32.05 -7.61 -31.79
C GLN A 208 31.85 -6.12 -32.14
N ASN A 209 32.95 -5.38 -31.94
CA ASN A 209 33.60 -4.32 -32.72
C ASN A 209 32.87 -3.64 -33.91
N THR A 210 32.97 -2.31 -33.97
CA THR A 210 33.86 -1.61 -34.94
C THR A 210 34.08 -0.12 -34.58
N GLY A 211 35.32 0.37 -34.73
CA GLY A 211 35.59 1.71 -35.30
C GLY A 211 35.64 2.97 -34.42
N LYS A 212 36.79 3.18 -33.73
CA LYS A 212 37.47 4.46 -33.41
C LYS A 212 36.65 5.77 -33.21
N LYS A 213 36.62 6.23 -31.95
CA LYS A 213 37.34 7.42 -31.44
C LYS A 213 37.45 7.29 -29.90
N PRO A 214 38.63 6.95 -29.32
CA PRO A 214 38.79 6.99 -27.88
C PRO A 214 38.89 8.46 -27.45
N ASN A 215 38.42 8.78 -26.25
CA ASN A 215 39.04 9.76 -25.35
C ASN A 215 38.15 10.06 -24.13
N ARG A 216 36.84 9.78 -24.13
CA ARG A 216 36.01 9.84 -22.88
C ARG A 216 35.72 8.48 -22.26
N LEU A 217 35.52 7.44 -23.08
CA LEU A 217 35.23 6.10 -22.58
C LEU A 217 36.49 5.44 -21.98
N THR A 218 37.68 5.78 -22.48
CA THR A 218 38.96 5.33 -21.92
C THR A 218 39.29 6.06 -20.62
N GLU A 219 38.96 7.35 -20.49
CA GLU A 219 39.09 8.09 -19.22
C GLU A 219 38.10 7.56 -18.17
N LEU A 220 36.84 7.34 -18.53
CA LEU A 220 35.86 6.73 -17.61
C LEU A 220 36.25 5.29 -17.24
N LYS A 221 36.77 4.49 -18.19
CA LYS A 221 37.32 3.16 -17.90
C LYS A 221 38.57 3.21 -17.03
N SER A 222 39.43 4.22 -17.20
CA SER A 222 40.59 4.45 -16.34
C SER A 222 40.13 4.82 -14.93
N MET A 223 39.17 5.74 -14.78
CA MET A 223 38.61 6.12 -13.47
C MET A 223 37.88 4.95 -12.80
N PHE A 224 37.17 4.10 -13.55
CA PHE A 224 36.56 2.89 -12.97
C PHE A 224 37.59 1.82 -12.63
N ALA A 225 38.67 1.69 -13.39
CA ALA A 225 39.78 0.81 -13.05
C ALA A 225 40.51 1.30 -11.79
N GLU A 226 40.73 2.60 -11.68
CA GLU A 226 41.36 3.27 -10.54
C GLU A 226 40.46 3.22 -9.29
N MET A 227 39.14 3.44 -9.43
CA MET A 227 38.17 3.26 -8.35
C MET A 227 38.03 1.79 -7.94
N LYS A 228 38.16 0.85 -8.89
CA LYS A 228 38.20 -0.58 -8.59
C LYS A 228 39.48 -0.95 -7.85
N GLU A 229 40.63 -0.38 -8.21
CA GLU A 229 41.87 -0.56 -7.46
C GLU A 229 41.76 0.06 -6.07
N LEU A 230 41.21 1.27 -5.91
CA LEU A 230 40.95 1.89 -4.61
C LEU A 230 39.96 1.09 -3.76
N LEU A 231 38.93 0.49 -4.37
CA LEU A 231 37.98 -0.38 -3.68
C LEU A 231 38.64 -1.69 -3.29
N GLN A 232 39.47 -2.28 -4.15
CA GLN A 232 40.24 -3.48 -3.83
C GLN A 232 41.31 -3.20 -2.77
N GLN A 233 41.88 -2.00 -2.76
CA GLN A 233 42.79 -1.50 -1.73
C GLN A 233 42.02 -1.35 -0.41
N GLN A 234 40.84 -0.73 -0.41
CA GLN A 234 39.95 -0.63 0.76
C GLN A 234 39.52 -2.00 1.27
N ILE A 235 39.21 -2.97 0.40
CA ILE A 235 38.88 -4.34 0.82
C ILE A 235 40.12 -5.02 1.41
N LYS A 236 41.31 -4.83 0.82
CA LYS A 236 42.56 -5.35 1.39
C LYS A 236 42.91 -4.70 2.71
N GLU A 237 42.72 -3.40 2.86
CA GLU A 237 42.92 -2.66 4.10
C GLU A 237 41.90 -3.05 5.15
N THR A 238 40.63 -3.24 4.79
CA THR A 238 39.57 -3.69 5.70
C THR A 238 39.78 -5.13 6.11
N ASN A 239 40.24 -5.99 5.20
CA ASN A 239 40.61 -7.37 5.51
C ASN A 239 41.92 -7.43 6.31
N PHE A 240 42.88 -6.56 6.03
CA PHE A 240 44.09 -6.41 6.84
C PHE A 240 43.74 -5.89 8.23
N LEU A 241 42.83 -4.92 8.36
CA LEU A 241 42.34 -4.41 9.64
C LEU A 241 41.55 -5.50 10.37
N ARG A 242 40.65 -6.24 9.71
CA ARG A 242 39.94 -7.39 10.29
C ARG A 242 40.87 -8.50 10.70
N ASN A 243 41.90 -8.80 9.91
CA ASN A 243 42.90 -9.81 10.24
C ASN A 243 43.82 -9.33 11.35
N THR A 244 44.19 -8.05 11.39
CA THR A 244 44.96 -7.42 12.48
C THR A 244 44.13 -7.34 13.76
N ILE A 245 42.82 -7.08 13.66
CA ILE A 245 41.88 -7.13 14.79
C ILE A 245 41.68 -8.58 15.23
N ALA A 246 41.61 -9.54 14.31
CA ALA A 246 41.53 -10.97 14.62
C ALA A 246 42.84 -11.49 15.23
N GLU A 247 44.00 -10.98 14.80
CA GLU A 247 45.32 -11.25 15.36
C GLU A 247 45.52 -10.54 16.71
N CYS A 248 44.97 -9.33 16.90
CA CYS A 248 44.90 -8.64 18.19
C CYS A 248 43.94 -9.34 19.17
N LEU A 249 42.83 -9.89 18.69
CA LEU A 249 41.91 -10.73 19.47
C LEU A 249 42.52 -12.11 19.77
N ALA A 250 43.39 -12.63 18.90
CA ALA A 250 44.17 -13.85 19.13
C ALA A 250 45.39 -13.62 20.05
N CYS A 251 45.96 -12.41 20.08
CA CYS A 251 47.02 -11.99 21.01
C CYS A 251 46.49 -11.59 22.40
N GLY A 252 45.20 -11.80 22.69
CA GLY A 252 44.62 -11.70 24.03
C GLY A 252 45.07 -12.79 25.02
N LYS A 253 46.10 -13.58 24.71
CA LYS A 253 46.75 -14.50 25.67
C LYS A 253 48.27 -14.37 25.65
N GLN A 254 48.77 -13.98 26.84
CA GLN A 254 50.13 -14.07 27.39
C GLN A 254 51.19 -13.03 26.96
N CYS A 255 51.24 -11.93 27.72
CA CYS A 255 52.53 -11.39 28.18
C CYS A 255 52.83 -11.99 29.57
N PRO A 256 54.04 -12.53 29.83
CA PRO A 256 54.43 -12.94 31.17
C PRO A 256 54.85 -11.70 31.96
N GLY A 257 54.08 -11.36 32.99
CA GLY A 257 54.50 -10.40 34.01
C GLY A 257 53.60 -9.19 34.20
N THR A 258 52.32 -9.39 34.52
CA THR A 258 51.58 -8.52 35.45
C THR A 258 50.30 -9.23 35.87
N VAL A 259 50.18 -9.53 37.16
CA VAL A 259 48.95 -10.06 37.74
C VAL A 259 47.97 -8.90 37.82
N ILE A 260 47.14 -8.72 36.79
CA ILE A 260 45.91 -7.95 36.90
C ILE A 260 44.79 -8.97 37.03
N LEU A 261 44.16 -8.99 38.20
CA LEU A 261 42.92 -9.72 38.46
C LEU A 261 41.84 -9.15 37.53
N ASN A 262 41.65 -9.75 36.37
CA ASN A 262 40.54 -9.40 35.49
C ASN A 262 39.22 -9.77 36.19
N PRO A 263 38.27 -8.84 36.38
CA PRO A 263 36.94 -9.18 36.85
C PRO A 263 36.24 -9.96 35.73
N THR A 264 36.42 -11.28 35.77
CA THR A 264 35.84 -12.20 34.79
C THR A 264 34.42 -12.47 35.22
N CYS A 265 33.45 -12.12 34.37
CA CYS A 265 32.04 -12.46 34.55
C CYS A 265 31.89 -13.99 34.70
N PRO A 266 31.58 -14.50 35.90
CA PRO A 266 31.45 -15.94 36.09
C PRO A 266 30.28 -16.48 35.25
N PRO A 267 30.39 -17.68 34.65
CA PRO A 267 29.29 -18.26 33.88
C PRO A 267 28.04 -18.47 34.74
N GLY A 268 26.88 -18.12 34.21
CA GLY A 268 25.59 -18.26 34.92
C GLY A 268 25.28 -17.14 35.91
N THR A 269 26.05 -16.06 35.88
CA THR A 269 25.85 -14.90 36.75
C THR A 269 24.68 -14.02 36.33
N CYS A 270 24.51 -13.80 35.03
CA CYS A 270 23.40 -13.03 34.46
C CYS A 270 22.48 -13.96 33.66
N PHE A 271 21.23 -13.54 33.47
CA PHE A 271 20.21 -14.31 32.73
C PHE A 271 20.70 -14.81 31.37
N ARG A 272 21.42 -13.96 30.63
CA ARG A 272 22.26 -14.35 29.50
C ARG A 272 23.69 -13.91 29.74
N GLN A 273 24.66 -14.75 29.39
CA GLN A 273 26.08 -14.44 29.58
C GLN A 273 26.52 -13.17 28.84
N SER A 274 25.89 -12.87 27.69
CA SER A 274 26.12 -11.66 26.91
C SER A 274 25.66 -10.37 27.60
N MET A 275 24.87 -10.46 28.67
CA MET A 275 24.40 -9.30 29.45
C MET A 275 25.38 -8.90 30.56
N CYS A 276 26.44 -9.68 30.81
CA CYS A 276 27.36 -9.38 31.90
C CYS A 276 28.35 -8.27 31.51
N ILE A 277 28.37 -7.20 32.30
CA ILE A 277 29.20 -6.02 32.11
C ILE A 277 30.19 -5.95 33.26
N PRO A 278 31.52 -6.08 33.01
CA PRO A 278 32.52 -5.92 34.06
C PRO A 278 32.52 -4.49 34.60
N ALA A 279 32.66 -4.34 35.92
CA ALA A 279 32.73 -3.05 36.60
C ALA A 279 34.17 -2.68 36.94
N GLU A 280 34.52 -1.39 36.80
CA GLU A 280 35.87 -0.88 37.05
C GLU A 280 36.35 -1.07 38.51
N SER A 281 35.41 -1.24 39.44
CA SER A 281 35.67 -1.53 40.85
C SER A 281 36.04 -2.99 41.15
N GLY A 282 36.25 -3.82 40.13
CA GLY A 282 36.58 -5.25 40.28
C GLY A 282 35.36 -6.16 40.46
N GLY A 283 34.16 -5.67 40.17
CA GLY A 283 32.90 -6.43 40.20
C GLY A 283 32.31 -6.68 38.81
N PHE A 284 31.07 -7.14 38.76
CA PHE A 284 30.27 -7.26 37.54
C PHE A 284 28.86 -6.72 37.77
N ARG A 285 28.18 -6.31 36.71
CA ARG A 285 26.75 -5.98 36.73
C ARG A 285 26.05 -6.63 35.54
N CYS A 286 24.81 -7.04 35.72
CA CYS A 286 23.99 -7.53 34.62
C CYS A 286 23.29 -6.37 33.92
N GLY A 287 23.21 -6.45 32.59
CA GLY A 287 22.38 -5.57 31.78
C GLY A 287 20.88 -5.79 32.04
N PRO A 288 20.02 -4.93 31.49
CA PRO A 288 18.57 -5.05 31.63
C PRO A 288 18.06 -6.36 31.01
N CYS A 289 16.97 -6.91 31.56
CA CYS A 289 16.33 -8.10 31.02
C CYS A 289 15.96 -7.92 29.53
N PRO A 290 16.03 -8.98 28.71
CA PRO A 290 15.61 -8.92 27.32
C PRO A 290 14.13 -8.53 27.20
N ASP A 291 13.74 -7.99 26.04
CA ASP A 291 12.34 -7.69 25.76
C ASP A 291 11.45 -8.93 25.96
N GLY A 292 10.30 -8.73 26.59
CA GLY A 292 9.38 -9.81 27.02
C GLY A 292 9.70 -10.38 28.41
N TYR A 293 10.77 -9.92 29.07
CA TYR A 293 11.11 -10.33 30.43
C TYR A 293 11.22 -9.15 31.39
N THR A 294 11.04 -9.41 32.68
CA THR A 294 11.19 -8.43 33.77
C THR A 294 12.05 -8.99 34.89
N GLY A 295 12.77 -8.13 35.61
CA GLY A 295 13.62 -8.53 36.72
C GLY A 295 14.89 -7.69 36.85
N ASP A 296 15.87 -8.24 37.56
CA ASP A 296 17.12 -7.57 37.96
C ASP A 296 18.31 -7.85 37.01
N GLY A 297 18.07 -8.52 35.89
CA GLY A 297 19.09 -8.92 34.91
C GLY A 297 19.85 -10.21 35.28
N MET A 298 19.77 -10.65 36.53
CA MET A 298 20.23 -11.97 36.98
C MET A 298 19.10 -12.98 36.87
N ARG A 299 17.92 -12.61 37.36
CA ARG A 299 16.67 -13.36 37.28
C ARG A 299 15.71 -12.56 36.43
N CYS A 300 15.40 -13.07 35.25
CA CYS A 300 14.45 -12.47 34.34
C CYS A 300 13.27 -13.44 34.20
N ASP A 301 12.11 -13.01 34.65
CA ASP A 301 10.86 -13.75 34.55
C ASP A 301 10.07 -13.24 33.33
N ASP A 302 9.35 -14.15 32.70
CA ASP A 302 8.52 -13.84 31.54
C ASP A 302 7.39 -12.87 31.91
N VAL A 303 7.14 -11.89 31.05
CA VAL A 303 6.07 -10.92 31.26
C VAL A 303 4.83 -11.36 30.53
N ASP A 304 3.73 -11.55 31.25
CA ASP A 304 2.45 -11.89 30.63
C ASP A 304 1.83 -10.69 29.91
N GLU A 305 2.08 -10.56 28.62
CA GLU A 305 1.54 -9.46 27.83
C GLU A 305 0.03 -9.58 27.57
N CYS A 306 -0.57 -10.76 27.77
CA CYS A 306 -2.01 -10.96 27.59
C CYS A 306 -2.85 -10.16 28.59
N GLN A 307 -2.28 -9.75 29.71
CA GLN A 307 -2.94 -8.87 30.70
C GLN A 307 -3.31 -7.49 30.13
N PHE A 308 -2.69 -7.10 29.01
CA PHE A 308 -2.97 -5.85 28.33
C PHE A 308 -4.03 -5.97 27.22
N SER A 309 -4.67 -7.14 27.09
CA SER A 309 -5.69 -7.44 26.08
C SER A 309 -5.28 -7.01 24.66
N PRO A 310 -4.19 -7.55 24.10
CA PRO A 310 -3.75 -7.21 22.74
C PRO A 310 -4.62 -7.83 21.65
N CYS A 311 -5.35 -8.91 21.94
CA CYS A 311 -6.14 -9.64 20.96
C CYS A 311 -7.54 -9.05 20.77
N PHE A 312 -8.16 -9.40 19.65
CA PHE A 312 -9.52 -8.97 19.32
C PHE A 312 -10.53 -9.54 20.33
N LEU A 313 -11.68 -8.88 20.50
CA LEU A 313 -12.69 -9.29 21.47
C LEU A 313 -13.18 -10.72 21.17
N GLY A 314 -13.15 -11.59 22.17
CA GLY A 314 -13.53 -13.00 22.02
C GLY A 314 -12.43 -13.91 21.46
N VAL A 315 -11.27 -13.36 21.08
CA VAL A 315 -10.10 -14.15 20.65
C VAL A 315 -9.25 -14.52 21.87
N THR A 316 -8.78 -15.77 21.92
CA THR A 316 -7.90 -16.25 22.98
C THR A 316 -6.49 -15.66 22.83
N CYS A 317 -5.97 -15.04 23.88
CA CYS A 317 -4.57 -14.64 23.98
C CYS A 317 -3.76 -15.76 24.64
N VAL A 318 -2.58 -16.07 24.09
CA VAL A 318 -1.64 -17.05 24.65
C VAL A 318 -0.33 -16.35 24.97
N ASN A 319 0.03 -16.34 26.25
CA ASN A 319 1.33 -15.88 26.71
C ASN A 319 2.43 -16.86 26.29
N THR A 320 3.57 -16.36 25.83
CA THR A 320 4.71 -17.14 25.34
C THR A 320 6.02 -16.61 25.92
N ALA A 321 7.05 -17.45 26.04
CA ALA A 321 8.34 -16.99 26.53
C ALA A 321 9.38 -17.08 25.40
N PRO A 322 9.73 -15.97 24.70
CA PRO A 322 9.27 -14.59 24.90
C PRO A 322 7.99 -14.20 24.15
N GLY A 323 7.20 -13.28 24.73
CA GLY A 323 6.14 -12.50 24.06
C GLY A 323 4.73 -13.07 24.17
N PHE A 324 3.86 -12.74 23.22
CA PHE A 324 2.51 -13.29 23.17
C PHE A 324 2.08 -13.59 21.73
N ARG A 325 1.05 -14.44 21.61
CA ARG A 325 0.33 -14.65 20.36
C ARG A 325 -1.17 -14.60 20.57
N CYS A 326 -1.85 -13.96 19.63
CA CYS A 326 -3.30 -14.01 19.54
C CYS A 326 -3.75 -15.19 18.70
N GLY A 327 -4.91 -15.76 19.05
CA GLY A 327 -5.60 -16.70 18.17
C GLY A 327 -6.04 -16.04 16.86
N ARG A 328 -6.59 -16.86 15.96
CA ARG A 328 -7.20 -16.35 14.72
C ARG A 328 -8.46 -15.54 15.02
N CYS A 329 -8.85 -14.69 14.08
CA CYS A 329 -10.11 -13.95 14.15
C CYS A 329 -11.31 -14.92 14.32
N PRO A 330 -12.39 -14.48 14.99
CA PRO A 330 -13.60 -15.27 15.14
C PRO A 330 -14.19 -15.67 13.79
N LEU A 331 -15.06 -16.68 13.78
CA LEU A 331 -15.82 -17.04 12.57
C LEU A 331 -16.62 -15.83 12.05
N GLY A 332 -16.63 -15.63 10.73
CA GLY A 332 -17.23 -14.46 10.08
C GLY A 332 -16.31 -13.23 10.03
N TYR A 333 -15.10 -13.30 10.60
CA TYR A 333 -14.12 -12.22 10.55
C TYR A 333 -12.81 -12.66 9.90
N THR A 334 -12.13 -11.71 9.26
CA THR A 334 -10.81 -11.89 8.66
C THR A 334 -9.83 -10.85 9.22
N GLY A 335 -8.55 -11.18 9.24
CA GLY A 335 -7.53 -10.27 9.75
C GLY A 335 -6.19 -10.95 9.95
N PRO A 336 -5.11 -10.16 10.08
CA PRO A 336 -3.78 -10.69 10.32
C PRO A 336 -3.68 -11.34 11.72
N GLU A 337 -2.81 -12.35 11.83
CA GLU A 337 -2.43 -12.91 13.12
C GLU A 337 -1.49 -11.93 13.85
N LEU A 338 -1.73 -11.72 15.15
CA LEU A 338 -0.91 -10.81 15.97
C LEU A 338 0.01 -11.62 16.88
N THR A 339 1.31 -11.42 16.71
CA THR A 339 2.36 -11.92 17.61
C THR A 339 3.32 -10.78 17.93
N GLY A 340 3.77 -10.68 19.17
CA GLY A 340 4.66 -9.59 19.58
C GLY A 340 5.41 -9.91 20.86
N VAL A 341 6.42 -9.11 21.18
CA VAL A 341 7.23 -9.27 22.39
C VAL A 341 7.22 -7.97 23.17
N GLY A 342 6.99 -8.05 24.48
CA GLY A 342 7.07 -6.92 25.40
C GLY A 342 5.78 -6.12 25.55
N VAL A 343 5.65 -5.50 26.73
CA VAL A 343 4.47 -4.75 27.16
C VAL A 343 4.17 -3.54 26.29
N SER A 344 5.20 -2.85 25.79
CA SER A 344 5.05 -1.68 24.92
C SER A 344 4.38 -2.05 23.61
N TYR A 345 4.71 -3.22 23.06
CA TYR A 345 4.11 -3.73 21.83
C TYR A 345 2.65 -4.15 22.06
N ALA A 346 2.37 -4.92 23.11
CA ALA A 346 1.00 -5.36 23.44
C ALA A 346 0.01 -4.22 23.77
N LYS A 347 0.52 -3.06 24.22
CA LYS A 347 -0.28 -1.86 24.45
C LYS A 347 -0.56 -1.08 23.17
N SER A 348 0.42 -0.96 22.28
CA SER A 348 0.33 -0.14 21.07
C SER A 348 -0.29 -0.88 19.87
N HIS A 349 -0.14 -2.20 19.82
CA HIS A 349 -0.62 -3.02 18.70
C HIS A 349 -1.75 -3.93 19.17
N LYS A 350 -2.94 -3.71 18.59
CA LYS A 350 -4.14 -4.52 18.82
C LYS A 350 -4.46 -5.33 17.58
N GLN A 351 -4.93 -6.56 17.78
CA GLN A 351 -5.35 -7.41 16.67
C GLN A 351 -6.60 -6.79 16.03
N ALA A 352 -6.52 -6.52 14.73
CA ALA A 352 -7.63 -6.04 13.93
C ALA A 352 -8.31 -7.22 13.24
N CYS A 353 -9.60 -7.38 13.48
CA CYS A 353 -10.45 -8.33 12.77
C CYS A 353 -11.58 -7.55 12.11
N GLU A 354 -11.71 -7.72 10.81
CA GLU A 354 -12.72 -7.09 9.96
C GLU A 354 -13.78 -8.10 9.58
N ASP A 355 -15.01 -7.63 9.48
CA ASP A 355 -16.16 -8.44 9.10
C ASP A 355 -16.01 -8.93 7.65
N ILE A 356 -16.28 -10.21 7.40
CA ILE A 356 -16.29 -10.76 6.05
C ILE A 356 -17.65 -10.47 5.44
N ASP A 357 -17.69 -9.68 4.37
CA ASP A 357 -18.94 -9.52 3.62
C ASP A 357 -19.18 -10.75 2.74
N GLU A 358 -19.96 -11.71 3.25
CA GLU A 358 -20.26 -12.93 2.51
C GLU A 358 -21.12 -12.65 1.27
N CYS A 359 -21.82 -11.51 1.19
CA CYS A 359 -22.62 -11.15 0.03
C CYS A 359 -21.78 -10.76 -1.20
N LEU A 360 -20.53 -10.30 -0.99
CA LEU A 360 -19.61 -9.89 -2.05
C LEU A 360 -18.67 -11.01 -2.53
N GLY A 361 -18.58 -12.10 -1.77
CA GLY A 361 -17.71 -13.24 -2.05
C GLY A 361 -18.39 -14.40 -2.78
N PRO A 362 -17.62 -15.38 -3.27
CA PRO A 362 -18.15 -16.66 -3.70
C PRO A 362 -18.57 -17.53 -2.49
N PRO A 363 -19.69 -18.26 -2.57
CA PRO A 363 -20.64 -18.33 -3.69
C PRO A 363 -21.41 -17.02 -3.89
N GLU A 364 -21.67 -16.63 -5.15
CA GLU A 364 -22.34 -15.36 -5.47
C GLU A 364 -23.58 -15.13 -4.60
N ASN A 365 -23.77 -13.89 -4.15
CA ASN A 365 -24.86 -13.50 -3.25
C ASN A 365 -24.81 -14.22 -1.88
N GLY A 366 -23.62 -14.60 -1.38
CA GLY A 366 -23.43 -15.29 -0.11
C GLY A 366 -24.01 -16.70 -0.04
N GLY A 367 -24.35 -17.29 -1.19
CA GLY A 367 -25.09 -18.56 -1.24
C GLY A 367 -26.57 -18.40 -0.92
N CYS A 368 -27.08 -17.17 -0.85
CA CYS A 368 -28.52 -16.93 -0.88
C CYS A 368 -29.11 -17.36 -2.23
N THR A 369 -30.40 -17.66 -2.21
CA THR A 369 -31.15 -18.02 -3.42
C THR A 369 -30.96 -16.98 -4.54
N ALA A 370 -30.78 -17.45 -5.78
CA ALA A 370 -30.69 -16.57 -6.93
C ALA A 370 -31.92 -15.65 -7.01
N ASN A 371 -31.69 -14.36 -7.26
CA ASN A 371 -32.73 -13.32 -7.23
C ASN A 371 -33.34 -13.02 -5.85
N SER A 372 -32.67 -13.35 -4.75
CA SER A 372 -33.00 -12.79 -3.42
C SER A 372 -32.01 -11.71 -2.98
N HIS A 373 -32.41 -10.89 -2.01
CA HIS A 373 -31.50 -9.96 -1.35
C HIS A 373 -30.55 -10.70 -0.40
N CYS A 374 -29.30 -10.27 -0.33
CA CYS A 374 -28.35 -10.65 0.70
C CYS A 374 -28.04 -9.42 1.54
N TYR A 375 -28.06 -9.57 2.87
CA TYR A 375 -27.75 -8.51 3.82
C TYR A 375 -26.61 -8.96 4.72
N ASN A 376 -25.46 -8.30 4.57
CA ASN A 376 -24.32 -8.52 5.45
C ASN A 376 -24.63 -8.02 6.88
N THR A 377 -24.14 -8.74 7.89
CA THR A 377 -24.25 -8.40 9.31
C THR A 377 -22.92 -8.62 10.02
N MET A 378 -22.73 -8.04 11.20
CA MET A 378 -21.46 -8.25 11.92
C MET A 378 -21.30 -9.72 12.35
N GLY A 379 -20.29 -10.39 11.78
CA GLY A 379 -19.91 -11.77 12.00
C GLY A 379 -20.72 -12.81 11.24
N SER A 380 -21.61 -12.41 10.32
CA SER A 380 -22.50 -13.31 9.56
C SER A 380 -23.23 -12.54 8.46
N PHE A 381 -24.00 -13.24 7.63
CA PHE A 381 -24.98 -12.62 6.73
C PHE A 381 -26.38 -13.20 6.96
N ARG A 382 -27.40 -12.56 6.36
CA ARG A 382 -28.74 -13.13 6.23
C ARG A 382 -29.28 -12.95 4.82
N CYS A 383 -30.01 -13.96 4.35
CA CYS A 383 -30.76 -13.89 3.10
C CYS A 383 -32.13 -13.28 3.34
N GLY A 384 -32.47 -12.29 2.51
CA GLY A 384 -33.75 -11.59 2.53
C GLY A 384 -34.77 -12.15 1.56
N ASP A 385 -35.78 -11.32 1.30
CA ASP A 385 -36.85 -11.62 0.38
C ASP A 385 -36.37 -11.65 -1.08
N CYS A 386 -37.21 -12.17 -1.96
CA CYS A 386 -36.98 -12.13 -3.39
C CYS A 386 -36.94 -10.67 -3.89
N LYS A 387 -36.03 -10.40 -4.83
CA LYS A 387 -35.90 -9.12 -5.52
C LYS A 387 -37.20 -8.80 -6.26
N THR A 388 -37.45 -7.52 -6.53
CA THR A 388 -38.60 -7.07 -7.31
C THR A 388 -38.72 -7.83 -8.62
N GLY A 389 -39.93 -8.34 -8.92
CA GLY A 389 -40.15 -9.20 -10.09
C GLY A 389 -39.98 -10.68 -9.82
N PHE A 390 -39.68 -11.09 -8.58
CA PHE A 390 -39.58 -12.49 -8.18
C PHE A 390 -40.42 -12.79 -6.93
N THR A 391 -41.00 -13.99 -6.87
CA THR A 391 -41.76 -14.50 -5.72
C THR A 391 -41.23 -15.87 -5.33
N GLY A 392 -41.23 -16.16 -4.03
CA GLY A 392 -40.72 -17.42 -3.51
C GLY A 392 -40.10 -17.26 -2.13
N ASP A 393 -39.24 -18.20 -1.77
CA ASP A 393 -38.50 -18.22 -0.52
C ASP A 393 -37.09 -18.80 -0.76
N GLN A 394 -36.28 -18.83 0.30
CA GLN A 394 -34.91 -19.35 0.25
C GLN A 394 -34.81 -20.87 0.02
N VAL A 395 -35.93 -21.61 0.08
CA VAL A 395 -35.96 -23.08 -0.01
C VAL A 395 -36.47 -23.54 -1.39
N LYS A 396 -37.55 -22.93 -1.87
CA LYS A 396 -38.19 -23.18 -3.17
C LYS A 396 -37.54 -22.41 -4.31
N GLY A 397 -36.75 -21.39 -3.99
CA GLY A 397 -36.15 -20.49 -4.96
C GLY A 397 -37.05 -19.29 -5.28
N CYS A 398 -36.43 -18.18 -5.68
CA CYS A 398 -37.12 -17.00 -6.19
C CYS A 398 -37.40 -17.20 -7.68
N GLN A 399 -38.67 -17.36 -8.03
CA GLN A 399 -39.13 -17.56 -9.40
C GLN A 399 -39.72 -16.25 -9.93
N ASN A 400 -39.67 -16.01 -11.24
CA ASN A 400 -40.25 -14.80 -11.83
C ASN A 400 -41.71 -14.63 -11.39
N SER A 401 -41.99 -13.55 -10.67
CA SER A 401 -43.36 -13.09 -10.48
C SER A 401 -43.86 -12.65 -11.84
N ARG A 402 -44.99 -13.16 -12.28
CA ARG A 402 -45.60 -12.66 -13.52
C ARG A 402 -45.90 -11.18 -13.30
N LEU A 403 -45.38 -10.33 -14.17
CA LEU A 403 -45.63 -8.90 -14.12
C LEU A 403 -46.81 -8.59 -15.04
N CYS A 404 -47.65 -7.66 -14.62
CA CYS A 404 -48.68 -7.08 -15.48
C CYS A 404 -48.04 -6.11 -16.49
N PRO A 405 -48.76 -5.73 -17.57
CA PRO A 405 -48.29 -4.77 -18.59
C PRO A 405 -47.78 -3.42 -18.06
N ASP A 406 -48.18 -3.01 -16.85
CA ASP A 406 -47.76 -1.79 -16.16
C ASP A 406 -46.47 -1.96 -15.34
N GLY A 407 -45.90 -3.18 -15.31
CA GLY A 407 -44.70 -3.52 -14.55
C GLY A 407 -44.96 -3.83 -13.07
N GLN A 408 -46.22 -3.90 -12.62
CA GLN A 408 -46.55 -4.30 -11.26
C GLN A 408 -46.61 -5.83 -11.11
N PRO A 409 -46.35 -6.37 -9.89
CA PRO A 409 -46.53 -7.80 -9.62
C PRO A 409 -47.97 -8.23 -9.89
N SER A 410 -48.15 -9.29 -10.68
CA SER A 410 -49.49 -9.76 -11.04
C SER A 410 -50.19 -10.40 -9.84
N PRO A 411 -51.37 -9.90 -9.45
CA PRO A 411 -52.20 -10.53 -8.43
C PRO A 411 -53.00 -11.72 -8.99
N CYS A 412 -52.86 -12.06 -10.27
CA CYS A 412 -53.65 -13.06 -10.97
C CYS A 412 -53.13 -14.48 -10.74
N ASP A 413 -54.00 -15.47 -10.94
CA ASP A 413 -53.63 -16.89 -10.87
C ASP A 413 -52.51 -17.24 -11.87
N ALA A 414 -51.73 -18.29 -11.57
CA ALA A 414 -50.69 -18.79 -12.47
C ALA A 414 -51.24 -19.33 -13.81
N ASN A 415 -52.54 -19.39 -14.02
CA ASN A 415 -53.14 -19.69 -15.33
C ASN A 415 -54.00 -18.54 -15.86
N ALA A 416 -53.89 -17.35 -15.26
CA ALA A 416 -54.56 -16.14 -15.72
C ALA A 416 -53.59 -15.14 -16.36
N GLU A 417 -54.12 -14.37 -17.30
CA GLU A 417 -53.49 -13.21 -17.89
C GLU A 417 -53.91 -11.95 -17.13
N CYS A 418 -52.94 -11.07 -16.90
CA CYS A 418 -53.17 -9.80 -16.24
C CYS A 418 -53.42 -8.69 -17.26
N ILE A 419 -54.57 -8.05 -17.17
CA ILE A 419 -55.00 -6.99 -18.07
C ILE A 419 -55.06 -5.69 -17.26
N VAL A 420 -54.40 -4.64 -17.77
CA VAL A 420 -54.46 -3.30 -17.17
C VAL A 420 -55.52 -2.52 -17.91
N GLU A 421 -56.56 -2.13 -17.20
CA GLU A 421 -57.66 -1.32 -17.73
C GLU A 421 -57.22 0.14 -17.92
N ARG A 422 -58.00 0.90 -18.70
CA ARG A 422 -57.68 2.31 -19.02
C ARG A 422 -57.65 3.24 -17.80
N ASP A 423 -58.29 2.86 -16.70
CA ASP A 423 -58.28 3.57 -15.42
C ASP A 423 -57.11 3.18 -14.51
N GLY A 424 -56.25 2.26 -14.95
CA GLY A 424 -55.13 1.72 -14.17
C GLY A 424 -55.53 0.60 -13.21
N SER A 425 -56.80 0.16 -13.22
CA SER A 425 -57.22 -1.03 -12.46
C SER A 425 -56.72 -2.32 -13.12
N ILE A 426 -56.46 -3.33 -12.30
CA ILE A 426 -55.96 -4.64 -12.75
C ILE A 426 -57.14 -5.62 -12.79
N SER A 427 -57.40 -6.19 -13.97
CA SER A 427 -58.35 -7.28 -14.17
C SER A 427 -57.61 -8.58 -14.55
N CYS A 428 -58.06 -9.71 -13.99
CA CYS A 428 -57.46 -11.02 -14.24
C CYS A 428 -58.41 -11.87 -15.06
N VAL A 429 -57.93 -12.50 -16.14
CA VAL A 429 -58.75 -13.37 -17.00
C VAL A 429 -58.05 -14.73 -17.15
N CYS A 430 -58.75 -15.83 -16.88
CA CYS A 430 -58.18 -17.16 -17.05
C CYS A 430 -57.81 -17.40 -18.52
N GLY A 431 -56.64 -17.99 -18.74
CA GLY A 431 -56.18 -18.36 -20.09
C GLY A 431 -56.96 -19.54 -20.67
N VAL A 432 -56.80 -19.76 -21.97
CA VAL A 432 -57.51 -20.83 -22.70
C VAL A 432 -57.28 -22.20 -22.05
N GLY A 433 -58.37 -22.94 -21.80
CA GLY A 433 -58.36 -24.24 -21.10
C GLY A 433 -58.49 -24.16 -19.58
N TRP A 434 -58.75 -22.97 -19.04
CA TRP A 434 -58.96 -22.71 -17.62
C TRP A 434 -60.19 -21.83 -17.40
N ALA A 435 -60.98 -22.13 -16.37
CA ALA A 435 -62.18 -21.36 -16.00
C ALA A 435 -62.13 -20.91 -14.53
N GLY A 436 -62.69 -19.74 -14.24
CA GLY A 436 -62.69 -19.15 -12.90
C GLY A 436 -62.85 -17.63 -12.91
N ASN A 437 -62.49 -16.99 -11.80
CA ASN A 437 -62.59 -15.53 -11.63
C ASN A 437 -61.28 -14.79 -11.93
N GLY A 438 -60.31 -15.44 -12.59
CA GLY A 438 -58.99 -14.87 -12.90
C GLY A 438 -58.00 -14.81 -11.72
N TYR A 439 -58.48 -14.61 -10.49
CA TYR A 439 -57.65 -14.71 -9.28
C TYR A 439 -57.47 -16.16 -8.81
N LYS A 440 -58.36 -17.05 -9.26
CA LYS A 440 -58.28 -18.48 -9.07
C LYS A 440 -58.84 -19.17 -10.31
N CYS A 441 -57.99 -19.88 -11.04
CA CYS A 441 -58.36 -20.58 -12.27
C CYS A 441 -58.25 -22.09 -12.06
N GLY A 442 -59.34 -22.80 -12.34
CA GLY A 442 -59.40 -24.26 -12.36
C GLY A 442 -59.28 -24.78 -13.79
N LYS A 443 -58.88 -26.03 -13.95
CA LYS A 443 -58.89 -26.68 -15.27
C LYS A 443 -60.32 -26.70 -15.80
N ASP A 444 -60.52 -26.22 -17.01
CA ASP A 444 -61.83 -26.22 -17.62
C ASP A 444 -62.24 -27.64 -18.00
N THR A 445 -63.52 -27.98 -17.76
CA THR A 445 -64.03 -29.35 -17.92
C THR A 445 -65.17 -29.46 -18.92
N ASP A 446 -65.68 -28.34 -19.41
CA ASP A 446 -66.53 -28.29 -20.60
C ASP A 446 -65.70 -28.21 -21.88
#